data_AF-E2S853-F1
#
_entry.id   AF-E2S853-F1
#
_cell.length_a   1.000
_cell.length_b   1.000
_cell.length_c   1.000
_cell.angle_alpha   90.00
_cell.angle_beta   90.00
_cell.angle_gamma   90.00
#
_symmetry.space_group_name_H-M   'P 1'
#
loop_
_entity.id
_entity.type
_entity.pdbx_description
1 polymer ?
#
loop_
_entity_poly.entity_id
_entity_poly.type
_entity_poly.pdbx_seq_one_letter_code
_entity_poly.pdbx_strand_id
1 'polypeptide(L)'
;MFGLRDVPERYGLTLQEVAAAAGVTIDELALISTDGPCAPGARERVWEAVRALARPRDGLNKQLRKDLLSVFARFGATDVRIVGSVARGTDKPGSDLDLLARFPPDFSLFTLYELQDQLEMVAGIRVDIISDDLRNAGPILAAMRADAVPLEPVETPQSPSAVAAATAERLRRAHERLARLEELRSMRALSDGGVPPEQIAATVGTTVARVRAKLRVVERRGTGPWPEELILRAAIDGSSRTDLVAALSRMSYTFGEHAPYPHEGSTSGTWDEITSGYVGGWLSKAEFHEILAAVRPPRLG
;
A
#
# COMPACT_ATOMS: atom_id res chain seq x y z
N MET A 1 0.71 2.93 -2.43
CA MET A 1 0.00 3.18 -1.15
C MET A 1 -1.48 3.35 -1.41
N PHE A 2 -2.35 2.55 -0.78
CA PHE A 2 -3.80 2.77 -0.79
C PHE A 2 -4.08 3.97 0.12
N GLY A 3 -4.65 5.03 -0.42
CA GLY A 3 -4.95 6.22 0.38
C GLY A 3 -6.22 6.02 1.22
N LEU A 4 -6.45 6.92 2.17
CA LEU A 4 -7.70 7.05 2.93
C LEU A 4 -8.97 7.12 2.07
N ARG A 5 -8.81 7.32 0.76
CA ARG A 5 -9.87 7.24 -0.24
C ARG A 5 -10.37 5.81 -0.50
N ASP A 6 -9.47 4.84 -0.62
CA ASP A 6 -9.79 3.52 -1.17
C ASP A 6 -10.06 2.48 -0.07
N VAL A 7 -9.49 2.70 1.13
CA VAL A 7 -9.64 1.77 2.24
C VAL A 7 -11.08 1.71 2.79
N PRO A 8 -11.79 2.82 3.03
CA PRO A 8 -13.16 2.76 3.52
C PRO A 8 -14.10 1.97 2.60
N GLU A 9 -14.03 2.26 1.29
CA GLU A 9 -14.86 1.59 0.27
C GLU A 9 -14.61 0.08 0.25
N ARG A 10 -13.36 -0.36 0.43
CA ARG A 10 -13.01 -1.77 0.52
C ARG A 10 -13.81 -2.49 1.61
N TYR A 11 -14.02 -1.85 2.75
CA TYR A 11 -14.76 -2.39 3.89
C TYR A 11 -16.26 -2.06 3.85
N GLY A 12 -16.76 -1.52 2.73
CA GLY A 12 -18.16 -1.12 2.59
C GLY A 12 -18.55 0.10 3.40
N LEU A 13 -17.58 0.88 3.89
CA LEU A 13 -17.81 2.08 4.68
C LEU A 13 -18.07 3.27 3.76
N THR A 14 -19.06 4.08 4.12
CA THR A 14 -19.33 5.35 3.46
C THR A 14 -18.39 6.44 4.02
N LEU A 15 -18.09 7.44 3.19
CA LEU A 15 -17.34 8.62 3.65
C LEU A 15 -18.07 9.35 4.78
N GLN A 16 -19.40 9.29 4.84
CA GLN A 16 -20.18 9.93 5.88
C GLN A 16 -20.02 9.23 7.24
N GLU A 17 -19.99 7.90 7.27
CA GLU A 17 -19.72 7.12 8.48
C GLU A 17 -18.31 7.39 9.02
N VAL A 18 -17.31 7.39 8.13
CA VAL A 18 -15.92 7.67 8.50
C VAL A 18 -15.76 9.10 9.01
N ALA A 19 -16.33 10.09 8.31
CA ALA A 19 -16.26 11.50 8.71
C ALA A 19 -16.91 11.72 10.09
N ALA A 20 -18.09 11.14 10.31
CA ALA A 20 -18.79 11.22 11.59
C ALA A 20 -17.98 10.59 12.74
N ALA A 21 -17.43 9.39 12.53
CA ALA A 21 -16.63 8.70 13.55
C ALA A 21 -15.29 9.41 13.84
N ALA A 22 -14.68 10.03 12.83
CA ALA A 22 -13.43 10.78 12.98
C ALA A 22 -13.62 12.21 13.54
N GLY A 23 -14.86 12.67 13.66
CA GLY A 23 -15.18 14.04 14.07
C GLY A 23 -14.70 15.09 13.08
N VAL A 24 -14.76 14.79 11.78
CA VAL A 24 -14.41 15.71 10.69
C VAL A 24 -15.59 15.87 9.73
N THR A 25 -15.60 16.94 8.95
CA THR A 25 -16.57 17.12 7.86
C THR A 25 -16.22 16.24 6.65
N ILE A 26 -17.19 16.00 5.76
CA ILE A 26 -16.94 15.26 4.51
C ILE A 26 -15.92 16.00 3.62
N ASP A 27 -15.96 17.33 3.60
CA ASP A 27 -15.01 18.15 2.84
C ASP A 27 -13.59 18.04 3.41
N GLU A 28 -13.44 18.06 4.75
CA GLU A 28 -12.17 17.80 5.41
C GLU A 28 -11.68 16.38 5.13
N LEU A 29 -12.56 15.37 5.19
CA LEU A 29 -12.20 13.99 4.86
C LEU A 29 -11.74 13.87 3.40
N ALA A 30 -12.39 14.55 2.45
CA ALA A 30 -11.97 14.56 1.04
C ALA A 30 -10.60 15.22 0.85
N LEU A 31 -10.32 16.30 1.58
CA LEU A 31 -9.00 16.94 1.60
C LEU A 31 -7.96 15.99 2.21
N ILE A 32 -8.23 15.42 3.38
CA ILE A 32 -7.36 14.45 4.07
C ILE A 32 -7.03 13.26 3.16
N SER A 33 -8.03 12.73 2.46
CA SER A 33 -7.89 11.58 1.54
C SER A 33 -7.06 11.88 0.29
N THR A 34 -6.75 13.14 0.03
CA THR A 34 -5.89 13.61 -1.08
C THR A 34 -4.62 14.28 -0.57
N ASP A 35 -4.23 13.99 0.68
CA ASP A 35 -3.10 14.60 1.38
C ASP A 35 -3.16 16.14 1.43
N GLY A 36 -4.36 16.70 1.42
CA GLY A 36 -4.64 18.11 1.61
C GLY A 36 -4.30 18.61 3.02
N PRO A 37 -4.34 19.94 3.25
CA PRO A 37 -4.17 20.50 4.58
C PRO A 37 -5.31 20.02 5.49
N CYS A 38 -4.97 19.69 6.74
CA CYS A 38 -5.93 19.26 7.74
C CYS A 38 -5.46 19.72 9.13
N ALA A 39 -6.37 19.74 10.11
CA ALA A 39 -5.99 19.98 11.49
C ALA A 39 -5.03 18.88 11.98
N PRO A 40 -4.13 19.19 12.95
CA PRO A 40 -3.33 18.17 13.61
C PRO A 40 -4.21 17.03 14.11
N GLY A 41 -3.83 15.79 13.78
CA GLY A 41 -4.56 14.60 14.18
C GLY A 41 -5.85 14.29 13.46
N ALA A 42 -6.25 15.12 12.50
CA ALA A 42 -7.40 14.76 11.68
C ALA A 42 -7.12 13.48 10.87
N ARG A 43 -5.89 13.27 10.38
CA ARG A 43 -5.52 12.04 9.66
C ARG A 43 -5.60 10.80 10.54
N GLU A 44 -5.01 10.88 11.73
CA GLU A 44 -4.97 9.77 12.68
C GLU A 44 -6.39 9.38 13.10
N ARG A 45 -7.22 10.37 13.47
CA ARG A 45 -8.63 10.14 13.80
C ARG A 45 -9.41 9.50 12.66
N VAL A 46 -9.13 9.88 11.41
CA VAL A 46 -9.75 9.24 10.24
C VAL A 46 -9.28 7.78 10.10
N TRP A 47 -7.99 7.49 10.27
CA TRP A 47 -7.50 6.11 10.24
C TRP A 47 -8.07 5.27 11.39
N GLU A 48 -8.11 5.79 12.61
CA GLU A 48 -8.69 5.11 13.76
C GLU A 48 -10.21 4.92 13.59
N ALA A 49 -10.91 5.88 12.99
CA ALA A 49 -12.32 5.70 12.64
C ALA A 49 -12.51 4.58 11.61
N VAL A 50 -11.68 4.53 10.57
CA VAL A 50 -11.70 3.43 9.59
C VAL A 50 -11.41 2.10 10.28
N ARG A 51 -10.37 2.01 11.11
CA ARG A 51 -10.01 0.79 11.85
C ARG A 51 -11.16 0.34 12.76
N ALA A 52 -11.78 1.26 13.49
CA ALA A 52 -12.87 0.97 14.43
C ALA A 52 -14.18 0.55 13.75
N LEU A 53 -14.45 1.06 12.54
CA LEU A 53 -15.67 0.73 11.79
C LEU A 53 -15.47 -0.48 10.87
N ALA A 54 -14.25 -0.71 10.38
CA ALA A 54 -13.96 -1.78 9.45
C ALA A 54 -14.19 -3.15 10.10
N ARG A 55 -14.85 -4.01 9.35
CA ARG A 55 -15.01 -5.42 9.69
C ARG A 55 -14.15 -6.24 8.71
N PRO A 56 -13.13 -6.98 9.19
CA PRO A 56 -12.13 -7.59 8.30
C PRO A 56 -12.72 -8.45 7.18
N ARG A 57 -13.75 -9.27 7.46
CA ARG A 57 -14.34 -10.16 6.46
C ARG A 57 -14.96 -9.42 5.27
N ASP A 58 -15.43 -8.20 5.46
CA ASP A 58 -16.12 -7.43 4.42
C ASP A 58 -15.10 -6.89 3.40
N GLY A 59 -13.89 -6.54 3.86
CA GLY A 59 -12.81 -6.07 2.99
C GLY A 59 -11.87 -7.14 2.47
N LEU A 60 -11.91 -8.36 3.03
CA LEU A 60 -11.08 -9.49 2.62
C LEU A 60 -11.55 -10.10 1.29
N ASN A 61 -11.42 -9.34 0.20
CA ASN A 61 -11.71 -9.78 -1.16
C ASN A 61 -10.53 -10.52 -1.81
N LYS A 62 -10.71 -11.01 -3.04
CA LYS A 62 -9.67 -11.77 -3.77
C LYS A 62 -8.39 -10.96 -4.01
N GLN A 63 -8.48 -9.64 -4.17
CA GLN A 63 -7.32 -8.78 -4.38
C GLN A 63 -6.54 -8.60 -3.09
N LEU A 64 -7.21 -8.24 -1.98
CA LEU A 64 -6.53 -8.06 -0.69
C LEU A 64 -5.83 -9.35 -0.24
N ARG A 65 -6.47 -10.52 -0.40
CA ARG A 65 -5.83 -11.82 -0.12
C ARG A 65 -4.53 -12.01 -0.89
N LYS A 66 -4.54 -11.71 -2.20
CA LYS A 66 -3.33 -11.80 -3.05
C LYS A 66 -2.26 -10.81 -2.62
N ASP A 67 -2.64 -9.59 -2.26
CA ASP A 67 -1.70 -8.57 -1.81
C ASP A 67 -1.04 -8.98 -0.49
N LEU A 68 -1.82 -9.49 0.47
CA LEU A 68 -1.29 -10.04 1.74
C LEU A 68 -0.35 -11.22 1.49
N LEU A 69 -0.73 -12.18 0.63
CA LEU A 69 0.12 -13.32 0.28
C LEU A 69 1.41 -12.91 -0.42
N SER A 70 1.37 -11.89 -1.28
CA SER A 70 2.56 -11.30 -1.91
C SER A 70 3.53 -10.78 -0.84
N VAL A 71 3.01 -10.09 0.18
CA VAL A 71 3.82 -9.64 1.31
C VAL A 71 4.39 -10.84 2.06
N PHE A 72 3.61 -11.83 2.47
CA PHE A 72 4.14 -13.03 3.15
C PHE A 72 5.23 -13.77 2.36
N ALA A 73 5.03 -13.96 1.05
CA ALA A 73 5.98 -14.67 0.19
C ALA A 73 7.36 -13.98 0.15
N ARG A 74 7.39 -12.65 0.18
CA ARG A 74 8.63 -11.86 0.24
C ARG A 74 9.43 -12.12 1.52
N PHE A 75 8.75 -12.43 2.61
CA PHE A 75 9.35 -12.80 3.88
C PHE A 75 9.65 -14.30 4.00
N GLY A 76 9.45 -15.08 2.93
CA GLY A 76 9.67 -16.53 2.92
C GLY A 76 8.60 -17.30 3.70
N ALA A 77 7.51 -16.64 4.07
CA ALA A 77 6.42 -17.27 4.80
C ALA A 77 5.57 -18.13 3.86
N THR A 78 5.08 -19.24 4.38
CA THR A 78 4.27 -20.24 3.67
C THR A 78 3.07 -20.65 4.52
N ASP A 79 2.12 -21.37 3.93
CA ASP A 79 0.94 -21.91 4.65
C ASP A 79 0.17 -20.85 5.44
N VAL A 80 -0.11 -19.72 4.77
CA VAL A 80 -0.79 -18.56 5.36
C VAL A 80 -2.28 -18.84 5.45
N ARG A 81 -2.80 -18.77 6.67
CA ARG A 81 -4.19 -19.06 7.02
C ARG A 81 -4.77 -17.93 7.87
N ILE A 82 -6.06 -17.69 7.71
CA ILE A 82 -6.87 -16.84 8.56
C ILE A 82 -7.25 -17.66 9.79
N VAL A 83 -7.13 -17.07 10.98
CA VAL A 83 -7.61 -17.68 12.23
C VAL A 83 -8.55 -16.72 12.95
N GLY A 84 -8.94 -17.08 14.18
CA GLY A 84 -9.65 -16.16 15.06
C GLY A 84 -11.07 -15.84 14.62
N SER A 85 -11.49 -14.60 14.89
CA SER A 85 -12.88 -14.18 14.73
C SER A 85 -13.35 -14.20 13.27
N VAL A 86 -12.46 -13.90 12.34
CA VAL A 86 -12.72 -13.89 10.89
C VAL A 86 -12.95 -15.31 10.39
N ALA A 87 -12.09 -16.26 10.77
CA ALA A 87 -12.23 -17.67 10.39
C ALA A 87 -13.53 -18.30 10.90
N ARG A 88 -13.97 -17.91 12.12
CA ARG A 88 -15.24 -18.35 12.71
C ARG A 88 -16.48 -17.56 12.23
N GLY A 89 -16.29 -16.50 11.45
CA GLY A 89 -17.38 -15.63 10.99
C GLY A 89 -18.03 -14.76 12.10
N THR A 90 -17.36 -14.62 13.25
CA THR A 90 -17.84 -13.86 14.42
C THR A 90 -17.13 -12.52 14.61
N ASP A 91 -16.35 -12.08 13.62
CA ASP A 91 -15.71 -10.76 13.60
C ASP A 91 -16.74 -9.63 13.67
N LYS A 92 -16.32 -8.49 14.22
CA LYS A 92 -17.13 -7.29 14.43
C LYS A 92 -16.38 -6.07 13.89
N PRO A 93 -17.04 -4.92 13.69
CA PRO A 93 -16.34 -3.65 13.49
C PRO A 93 -15.22 -3.47 14.53
N GLY A 94 -14.02 -3.09 14.07
CA GLY A 94 -12.86 -2.92 14.94
C GLY A 94 -12.10 -4.19 15.31
N SER A 95 -12.48 -5.34 14.74
CA SER A 95 -11.72 -6.58 14.94
C SER A 95 -10.42 -6.56 14.12
N ASP A 96 -9.37 -7.14 14.68
CA ASP A 96 -8.09 -7.34 14.00
C ASP A 96 -8.19 -8.52 13.00
N LEU A 97 -7.29 -8.54 12.00
CA LEU A 97 -7.14 -9.67 11.10
C LEU A 97 -6.02 -10.60 11.60
N ASP A 98 -6.40 -11.69 12.24
CA ASP A 98 -5.45 -12.71 12.73
C ASP A 98 -4.99 -13.65 11.60
N LEU A 99 -3.68 -13.71 11.37
CA LEU A 99 -3.05 -14.53 10.33
C LEU A 99 -2.02 -15.49 10.93
N LEU A 100 -2.18 -16.77 10.65
CA LEU A 100 -1.25 -17.84 11.02
C LEU A 100 -0.39 -18.18 9.80
N ALA A 101 0.93 -18.15 9.93
CA ALA A 101 1.84 -18.48 8.83
C ALA A 101 3.08 -19.24 9.31
N ARG A 102 3.66 -20.05 8.44
CA ARG A 102 4.93 -20.75 8.68
C ARG A 102 6.09 -19.93 8.17
N PHE A 103 7.06 -19.67 9.04
CA PHE A 103 8.23 -18.86 8.75
C PHE A 103 9.51 -19.69 8.62
N PRO A 104 10.54 -19.21 7.90
CA PRO A 104 11.82 -19.89 7.82
C PRO A 104 12.58 -19.86 9.16
N PRO A 105 13.58 -20.74 9.39
CA PRO A 105 14.25 -20.88 10.68
C PRO A 105 15.04 -19.65 11.16
N ASP A 106 15.42 -18.77 10.23
CA ASP A 106 16.13 -17.51 10.45
C ASP A 106 15.19 -16.32 10.64
N PHE A 107 13.87 -16.54 10.69
CA PHE A 107 12.88 -15.50 10.87
C PHE A 107 12.98 -14.87 12.26
N SER A 108 13.34 -13.58 12.31
CA SER A 108 13.57 -12.85 13.56
C SER A 108 12.33 -12.06 14.00
N LEU A 109 12.28 -11.65 15.28
CA LEU A 109 11.23 -10.76 15.79
C LEU A 109 11.21 -9.38 15.09
N PHE A 110 12.38 -8.87 14.66
CA PHE A 110 12.44 -7.63 13.88
C PHE A 110 11.77 -7.79 12.52
N THR A 111 12.01 -8.94 11.87
CA THR A 111 11.38 -9.28 10.59
C THR A 111 9.87 -9.48 10.73
N LEU A 112 9.41 -10.00 11.88
CA LEU A 112 7.99 -10.10 12.20
C LEU A 112 7.33 -8.71 12.28
N TYR A 113 7.98 -7.75 12.94
CA TYR A 113 7.49 -6.37 13.04
C TYR A 113 7.39 -5.69 11.67
N GLU A 114 8.45 -5.80 10.84
CA GLU A 114 8.44 -5.25 9.48
C GLU A 114 7.35 -5.88 8.60
N LEU A 115 7.10 -7.18 8.76
CA LEU A 115 6.02 -7.87 8.07
C LEU A 115 4.65 -7.36 8.56
N GLN A 116 4.45 -7.23 9.87
CA GLN A 116 3.20 -6.74 10.45
C GLN A 116 2.86 -5.35 9.95
N ASP A 117 3.81 -4.41 10.05
CA ASP A 117 3.66 -3.05 9.55
C ASP A 117 3.24 -3.03 8.06
N GLN A 118 3.92 -3.83 7.22
CA GLN A 118 3.58 -3.94 5.80
C GLN A 118 2.18 -4.53 5.55
N LEU A 119 1.76 -5.53 6.32
CA LEU A 119 0.43 -6.11 6.19
C LEU A 119 -0.65 -5.12 6.63
N GLU A 120 -0.43 -4.37 7.72
CA GLU A 120 -1.35 -3.33 8.17
C GLU A 120 -1.50 -2.21 7.15
N MET A 121 -0.39 -1.75 6.54
CA MET A 121 -0.44 -0.77 5.47
C MET A 121 -1.24 -1.28 4.25
N VAL A 122 -1.11 -2.57 3.91
CA VAL A 122 -1.83 -3.17 2.78
C VAL A 122 -3.32 -3.36 3.10
N ALA A 123 -3.62 -3.88 4.28
CA ALA A 123 -4.98 -4.15 4.72
C ALA A 123 -5.76 -2.87 5.04
N GLY A 124 -5.08 -1.84 5.57
CA GLY A 124 -5.70 -0.63 6.11
C GLY A 124 -6.42 -0.86 7.44
N ILE A 125 -6.18 -2.00 8.09
CA ILE A 125 -6.68 -2.40 9.41
C ILE A 125 -5.53 -3.05 10.18
N ARG A 126 -5.73 -3.27 11.48
CA ARG A 126 -4.78 -4.02 12.31
C ARG A 126 -4.67 -5.47 11.86
N VAL A 127 -3.46 -5.99 11.87
CA VAL A 127 -3.13 -7.36 11.46
C VAL A 127 -2.27 -7.97 12.55
N ASP A 128 -2.72 -9.08 13.11
CA ASP A 128 -1.95 -9.85 14.08
C ASP A 128 -1.38 -11.10 13.41
N ILE A 129 -0.07 -11.31 13.57
CA ILE A 129 0.65 -12.43 12.96
C ILE A 129 1.02 -13.45 14.03
N ILE A 130 0.60 -14.69 13.79
CA ILE A 130 0.91 -15.84 14.63
C ILE A 130 1.88 -16.74 13.85
N SER A 131 3.00 -17.08 14.49
CA SER A 131 3.98 -18.00 13.93
C SER A 131 3.54 -19.45 14.11
N ASP A 132 3.52 -20.20 13.01
CA ASP A 132 3.19 -21.63 12.98
C ASP A 132 4.41 -22.52 13.26
N ASP A 133 5.17 -22.27 14.33
CA ASP A 133 6.26 -23.16 14.74
C ASP A 133 5.71 -24.39 15.50
N LEU A 134 5.93 -25.57 14.93
CA LEU A 134 5.55 -26.86 15.48
C LEU A 134 6.21 -27.15 16.85
N ARG A 135 7.33 -26.50 17.17
CA ARG A 135 8.11 -26.73 18.39
C ARG A 135 7.47 -26.14 19.66
N ASN A 136 6.48 -25.24 19.52
CA ASN A 136 5.79 -24.55 20.62
C ASN A 136 4.25 -24.73 20.57
N ALA A 137 3.75 -25.88 20.10
CA ALA A 137 2.31 -26.11 19.94
C ALA A 137 1.60 -26.39 21.28
N GLY A 138 1.38 -25.34 22.08
CA GLY A 138 0.45 -25.38 23.21
C GLY A 138 -1.01 -25.56 22.77
N PRO A 139 -1.92 -25.88 23.70
CA PRO A 139 -3.33 -26.19 23.39
C PRO A 139 -4.07 -25.05 22.64
N ILE A 140 -3.67 -23.79 22.85
CA ILE A 140 -4.25 -22.63 22.18
C ILE A 140 -3.91 -22.63 20.68
N LEU A 141 -2.64 -22.86 20.31
CA LEU A 141 -2.22 -22.89 18.91
C LEU A 141 -2.84 -24.08 18.16
N ALA A 142 -3.02 -25.22 18.84
CA ALA A 142 -3.71 -26.37 18.28
C ALA A 142 -5.17 -26.08 17.94
N ALA A 143 -5.89 -25.39 18.84
CA ALA A 143 -7.26 -24.94 18.58
C ALA A 143 -7.33 -23.92 17.43
N MET A 144 -6.41 -22.95 17.39
CA MET A 144 -6.32 -21.98 16.28
C MET A 144 -6.07 -22.65 14.93
N ARG A 145 -5.19 -23.66 14.89
CA ARG A 145 -4.93 -24.45 13.67
C ARG A 145 -6.17 -25.21 13.18
N ALA A 146 -6.97 -25.75 14.11
CA ALA A 146 -8.18 -26.49 13.77
C ALA A 146 -9.25 -25.58 13.15
N ASP A 147 -9.36 -24.34 13.64
CA ASP A 147 -10.26 -23.31 13.10
C ASP A 147 -9.70 -22.59 11.87
N ALA A 148 -8.44 -22.85 11.49
CA ALA A 148 -7.74 -22.07 10.48
C ALA A 148 -8.30 -22.30 9.08
N VAL A 149 -8.61 -21.21 8.37
CA VAL A 149 -9.07 -21.23 6.98
C VAL A 149 -7.95 -20.72 6.08
N PRO A 150 -7.63 -21.36 4.95
CA PRO A 150 -6.64 -20.83 4.01
C PRO A 150 -6.91 -19.38 3.64
N LEU A 151 -5.86 -18.54 3.60
CA LEU A 151 -5.99 -17.16 3.16
C LEU A 151 -6.33 -17.07 1.66
N GLU A 152 -5.97 -18.09 0.87
CA GLU A 152 -6.44 -18.25 -0.50
C GLU A 152 -7.87 -18.82 -0.57
N PRO A 153 -8.74 -18.38 -1.50
CA PRO A 153 -9.87 -19.20 -1.88
C PRO A 153 -9.35 -20.47 -2.58
N VAL A 154 -10.05 -21.59 -2.41
CA VAL A 154 -9.88 -22.77 -3.27
C VAL A 154 -10.14 -22.33 -4.71
N GLU A 155 -9.06 -22.03 -5.44
CA GLU A 155 -8.84 -22.17 -6.90
C GLU A 155 -7.64 -21.34 -7.32
N THR A 156 -6.47 -21.99 -7.34
CA THR A 156 -5.33 -21.55 -8.15
C THR A 156 -5.75 -21.64 -9.62
N PRO A 157 -5.51 -20.62 -10.46
CA PRO A 157 -5.67 -20.79 -11.90
C PRO A 157 -4.56 -21.75 -12.39
N GLN A 158 -4.88 -23.02 -12.52
CA GLN A 158 -3.93 -24.05 -12.99
C GLN A 158 -3.74 -24.02 -14.51
N SER A 159 -4.52 -23.23 -15.24
CA SER A 159 -4.44 -23.17 -16.71
C SER A 159 -3.46 -22.08 -17.17
N PRO A 160 -2.59 -22.38 -18.16
CA PRO A 160 -1.70 -21.40 -18.79
C PRO A 160 -2.43 -20.15 -19.31
N SER A 161 -3.69 -20.32 -19.75
CA SER A 161 -4.55 -19.23 -20.22
C SER A 161 -4.91 -18.22 -19.11
N ALA A 162 -5.18 -18.70 -17.89
CA ALA A 162 -5.51 -17.83 -16.78
C ALA A 162 -4.28 -17.09 -16.20
N VAL A 163 -3.10 -17.71 -16.25
CA VAL A 163 -1.82 -17.05 -15.91
C VAL A 163 -1.49 -15.93 -16.91
N ALA A 164 -1.72 -16.19 -18.21
CA ALA A 164 -1.56 -15.18 -19.25
C ALA A 164 -2.55 -14.01 -19.07
N ALA A 165 -3.82 -14.28 -18.77
CA ALA A 165 -4.82 -13.25 -18.52
C ALA A 165 -4.50 -12.38 -17.29
N ALA A 166 -4.04 -12.99 -16.19
CA ALA A 166 -3.61 -12.27 -15.01
C ALA A 166 -2.38 -11.39 -15.27
N THR A 167 -1.42 -11.90 -16.03
CA THR A 167 -0.23 -11.13 -16.46
C THR A 167 -0.63 -9.95 -17.35
N ALA A 168 -1.53 -10.16 -18.30
CA ALA A 168 -2.03 -9.12 -19.20
C ALA A 168 -2.78 -8.01 -18.44
N GLU A 169 -3.63 -8.36 -17.47
CA GLU A 169 -4.33 -7.39 -16.62
C GLU A 169 -3.34 -6.59 -15.75
N ARG A 170 -2.30 -7.25 -15.22
CA ARG A 170 -1.25 -6.58 -14.45
C ARG A 170 -0.52 -5.55 -15.29
N LEU A 171 -0.15 -5.91 -16.53
CA LEU A 171 0.45 -4.99 -17.50
C LEU A 171 -0.49 -3.85 -17.90
N ARG A 172 -1.79 -4.13 -18.11
CA ARG A 172 -2.78 -3.09 -18.41
C ARG A 172 -2.84 -2.03 -17.31
N ARG A 173 -2.89 -2.45 -16.04
CA ARG A 173 -2.86 -1.55 -14.88
C ARG A 173 -1.55 -0.76 -14.79
N ALA A 174 -0.41 -1.38 -15.11
CA ALA A 174 0.86 -0.68 -15.17
C ALA A 174 0.87 0.44 -16.21
N HIS A 175 0.34 0.20 -17.41
CA HIS A 175 0.20 1.23 -18.44
C HIS A 175 -0.70 2.38 -17.97
N GLU A 176 -1.85 2.10 -17.37
CA GLU A 176 -2.74 3.14 -16.82
C GLU A 176 -2.09 3.94 -15.68
N ARG A 177 -1.24 3.29 -14.88
CA ARG A 177 -0.48 3.92 -13.81
C ARG A 177 0.61 4.82 -14.39
N LEU A 178 1.37 4.33 -15.37
CA LEU A 178 2.42 5.09 -16.05
C LEU A 178 1.84 6.32 -16.79
N ALA A 179 0.73 6.16 -17.51
CA ALA A 179 0.06 7.26 -18.20
C ALA A 179 -0.36 8.39 -17.23
N ARG A 180 -0.80 8.05 -16.02
CA ARG A 180 -1.09 9.04 -14.97
C ARG A 180 0.15 9.79 -14.50
N LEU A 181 1.29 9.12 -14.40
CA LEU A 181 2.56 9.75 -14.03
C LEU A 181 3.07 10.68 -15.15
N GLU A 182 2.93 10.26 -16.40
CA GLU A 182 3.29 11.08 -17.56
C GLU A 182 2.39 12.32 -17.66
N GLU A 183 1.09 12.19 -17.43
CA GLU A 183 0.17 13.32 -17.35
C GLU A 183 0.63 14.35 -16.29
N LEU A 184 1.01 13.88 -15.10
CA LEU A 184 1.52 14.75 -14.04
C LEU A 184 2.81 15.48 -14.45
N ARG A 185 3.73 14.77 -15.11
CA ARG A 185 4.98 15.38 -15.62
C ARG A 185 4.69 16.42 -16.71
N SER A 186 3.79 16.14 -17.64
CA SER A 186 3.39 17.09 -18.68
C SER A 186 2.75 18.36 -18.09
N MET A 187 1.87 18.21 -17.09
CA MET A 187 1.28 19.36 -16.39
C MET A 187 2.34 20.21 -15.70
N ARG A 188 3.32 19.56 -15.07
CA ARG A 188 4.43 20.26 -14.42
C ARG A 188 5.31 21.01 -15.42
N ALA A 189 5.67 20.38 -16.54
CA ALA A 189 6.46 21.02 -17.59
C ALA A 189 5.78 22.28 -18.15
N LEU A 190 4.44 22.26 -18.32
CA LEU A 190 3.67 23.44 -18.70
C LEU A 190 3.73 24.53 -17.62
N SER A 191 3.55 24.16 -16.35
CA SER A 191 3.62 25.10 -15.23
C SER A 191 5.00 25.73 -15.07
N ASP A 192 6.08 24.93 -15.18
CA ASP A 192 7.47 25.42 -15.12
C ASP A 192 7.80 26.32 -16.33
N GLY A 193 7.15 26.08 -17.47
CA GLY A 193 7.21 26.95 -18.66
C GLY A 193 6.39 28.25 -18.54
N GLY A 194 5.78 28.51 -17.38
CA GLY A 194 5.02 29.73 -17.10
C GLY A 194 3.57 29.71 -17.60
N VAL A 195 3.05 28.55 -18.04
CA VAL A 195 1.66 28.43 -18.47
C VAL A 195 0.73 28.49 -17.24
N PRO A 196 -0.23 29.42 -17.19
CA PRO A 196 -1.11 29.57 -16.04
C PRO A 196 -2.06 28.37 -15.89
N PRO A 197 -2.42 27.96 -14.66
CA PRO A 197 -3.29 26.80 -14.40
C PRO A 197 -4.64 26.84 -15.14
N GLU A 198 -5.17 28.03 -15.40
CA GLU A 198 -6.41 28.27 -16.14
C GLU A 198 -6.28 27.81 -17.59
N GLN A 199 -5.14 28.08 -18.22
CA GLN A 199 -4.84 27.68 -19.58
C GLN A 199 -4.54 26.17 -19.67
N ILE A 200 -3.82 25.61 -18.69
CA ILE A 200 -3.60 24.15 -18.60
C ILE A 200 -4.94 23.41 -18.47
N ALA A 201 -5.85 23.91 -17.64
CA ALA A 201 -7.17 23.32 -17.44
C ALA A 201 -7.99 23.31 -18.73
N ALA A 202 -7.95 24.40 -19.49
CA ALA A 202 -8.60 24.51 -20.80
C ALA A 202 -8.01 23.54 -21.83
N THR A 203 -6.68 23.41 -21.89
CA THR A 203 -5.99 22.50 -22.82
C THR A 203 -6.27 21.03 -22.52
N VAL A 204 -6.30 20.64 -21.25
CA VAL A 204 -6.49 19.24 -20.83
C VAL A 204 -7.99 18.86 -20.73
N GLY A 205 -8.90 19.84 -20.78
CA GLY A 205 -10.34 19.60 -20.62
C GLY A 205 -10.72 19.22 -19.18
N THR A 206 -10.13 19.90 -18.20
CA THR A 206 -10.35 19.65 -16.76
C THR A 206 -10.64 20.96 -16.01
N THR A 207 -10.83 20.90 -14.69
CA THR A 207 -11.00 22.09 -13.84
C THR A 207 -9.68 22.63 -13.31
N VAL A 208 -9.62 23.94 -13.07
CA VAL A 208 -8.46 24.62 -12.46
C VAL A 208 -8.14 24.05 -11.07
N ALA A 209 -9.17 23.71 -10.28
CA ALA A 209 -8.99 23.07 -8.97
C ALA A 209 -8.26 21.73 -9.08
N ARG A 210 -8.61 20.91 -10.08
CA ARG A 210 -7.97 19.60 -10.31
C ARG A 210 -6.55 19.75 -10.82
N VAL A 211 -6.26 20.76 -11.66
CA VAL A 211 -4.89 21.11 -12.06
C VAL A 211 -4.06 21.53 -10.85
N ARG A 212 -4.55 22.45 -10.02
CA ARG A 212 -3.84 22.90 -8.81
C ARG A 212 -3.60 21.76 -7.82
N ALA A 213 -4.57 20.86 -7.64
CA ALA A 213 -4.40 19.66 -6.82
C ALA A 213 -3.28 18.75 -7.36
N LYS A 214 -3.26 18.49 -8.67
CA LYS A 214 -2.21 17.70 -9.33
C LYS A 214 -0.83 18.36 -9.25
N LEU A 215 -0.74 19.67 -9.46
CA LEU A 215 0.53 20.40 -9.37
C LEU A 215 1.12 20.35 -7.95
N ARG A 216 0.29 20.46 -6.91
CA ARG A 216 0.74 20.28 -5.51
C ARG A 216 1.31 18.88 -5.25
N VAL A 217 0.71 17.84 -5.83
CA VAL A 217 1.25 16.47 -5.75
C VAL A 217 2.65 16.43 -6.35
N VAL A 218 2.85 17.06 -7.52
CA VAL A 218 4.16 17.10 -8.18
C VAL A 218 5.19 17.92 -7.40
N GLU A 219 4.82 19.08 -6.86
CA GLU A 219 5.69 19.93 -6.04
C GLU A 219 6.29 19.15 -4.86
N ARG A 220 5.49 18.33 -4.19
CA ARG A 220 5.95 17.49 -3.07
C ARG A 220 6.85 16.34 -3.52
N ARG A 221 6.54 15.76 -4.68
CA ARG A 221 7.22 14.58 -5.23
C ARG A 221 8.57 14.91 -5.88
N GLY A 222 8.80 16.17 -6.25
CA GLY A 222 10.03 16.64 -6.88
C GLY A 222 10.05 16.49 -8.41
N THR A 223 11.13 16.95 -9.04
CA THR A 223 11.27 17.14 -10.50
C THR A 223 11.61 15.88 -11.29
N GLY A 224 11.83 14.75 -10.62
CA GLY A 224 11.97 13.42 -11.23
C GLY A 224 13.40 13.02 -11.65
N PRO A 225 13.56 11.83 -12.28
CA PRO A 225 12.52 10.81 -12.49
C PRO A 225 12.01 10.23 -11.16
N TRP A 226 10.76 9.77 -11.10
CA TRP A 226 10.21 9.16 -9.88
C TRP A 226 10.50 7.66 -9.83
N PRO A 227 10.74 7.08 -8.64
CA PRO A 227 11.01 5.65 -8.52
C PRO A 227 9.89 4.76 -9.08
N GLU A 228 8.61 5.08 -8.81
CA GLU A 228 7.47 4.32 -9.34
C GLU A 228 7.47 4.29 -10.87
N GLU A 229 7.87 5.39 -11.52
CA GLU A 229 7.90 5.50 -12.96
C GLU A 229 8.97 4.62 -13.59
N LEU A 230 10.20 4.63 -13.04
CA LEU A 230 11.30 3.80 -13.52
C LEU A 230 10.95 2.31 -13.41
N ILE A 231 10.31 1.92 -12.30
CA ILE A 231 9.87 0.55 -12.04
C ILE A 231 8.82 0.10 -13.06
N LEU A 232 7.81 0.94 -13.32
CA LEU A 232 6.74 0.63 -14.27
C LEU A 232 7.26 0.56 -15.71
N ARG A 233 8.12 1.50 -16.12
CA ARG A 233 8.75 1.48 -17.45
C ARG A 233 9.57 0.22 -17.67
N ALA A 234 10.41 -0.15 -16.70
CA ALA A 234 11.19 -1.38 -16.79
C ALA A 234 10.30 -2.63 -16.87
N ALA A 235 9.13 -2.63 -16.22
CA ALA A 235 8.18 -3.72 -16.29
C ALA A 235 7.42 -3.81 -17.63
N ILE A 236 7.19 -2.67 -18.29
CA ILE A 236 6.47 -2.58 -19.57
C ILE A 236 7.41 -2.84 -20.75
N ASP A 237 8.55 -2.14 -20.78
CA ASP A 237 9.47 -2.13 -21.93
C ASP A 237 10.49 -3.27 -21.88
N GLY A 238 10.49 -4.07 -20.80
CA GLY A 238 11.47 -5.14 -20.58
C GLY A 238 12.90 -4.62 -20.43
N SER A 239 13.07 -3.36 -19.97
CA SER A 239 14.37 -2.75 -19.79
C SER A 239 15.23 -3.53 -18.79
N SER A 240 16.55 -3.40 -18.92
CA SER A 240 17.53 -4.06 -18.06
C SER A 240 17.21 -3.85 -16.57
N ARG A 241 16.99 -4.97 -15.87
CA ARG A 241 16.73 -4.99 -14.43
C ARG A 241 17.94 -4.49 -13.63
N THR A 242 19.14 -4.82 -14.10
CA THR A 242 20.39 -4.33 -13.53
C THR A 242 20.50 -2.81 -13.63
N ASP A 243 20.14 -2.23 -14.78
CA ASP A 243 20.19 -0.77 -14.96
C ASP A 243 19.11 -0.08 -14.14
N LEU A 244 17.92 -0.68 -14.02
CA LEU A 244 16.88 -0.19 -13.11
C LEU A 244 17.39 -0.12 -11.67
N VAL A 245 17.93 -1.22 -11.14
CA VAL A 245 18.44 -1.28 -9.77
C VAL A 245 19.57 -0.28 -9.57
N ALA A 246 20.50 -0.17 -10.51
CA ALA A 246 21.59 0.80 -10.44
C ALA A 246 21.09 2.25 -10.47
N ALA A 247 20.06 2.55 -11.26
CA ALA A 247 19.43 3.87 -11.29
C ALA A 247 18.76 4.18 -9.94
N LEU A 248 17.88 3.29 -9.45
CA LEU A 248 17.18 3.47 -8.18
C LEU A 248 18.17 3.60 -7.00
N SER A 249 19.23 2.79 -6.98
CA SER A 249 20.25 2.82 -5.92
C SER A 249 21.04 4.13 -5.85
N ARG A 250 21.08 4.93 -6.92
CA ARG A 250 21.79 6.22 -6.99
C ARG A 250 20.87 7.42 -6.73
N MET A 251 19.57 7.21 -6.62
CA MET A 251 18.61 8.29 -6.42
C MET A 251 18.65 8.81 -4.98
N SER A 252 18.36 10.10 -4.84
CA SER A 252 18.06 10.70 -3.54
C SER A 252 16.58 10.47 -3.21
N TYR A 253 16.33 10.05 -1.98
CA TYR A 253 14.97 9.79 -1.49
C TYR A 253 14.60 10.79 -0.42
N THR A 254 13.34 11.20 -0.44
CA THR A 254 12.69 11.74 0.75
C THR A 254 12.07 10.56 1.51
N PHE A 255 12.10 10.66 2.84
CA PHE A 255 11.54 9.65 3.72
C PHE A 255 10.29 10.22 4.37
N GLY A 256 9.35 9.35 4.70
CA GLY A 256 8.14 9.81 5.36
C GLY A 256 8.47 10.39 6.72
N GLU A 257 8.00 11.60 6.98
CA GLU A 257 8.18 12.26 8.27
C GLU A 257 6.87 12.22 9.04
N HIS A 258 6.95 11.72 10.27
CA HIS A 258 5.88 11.83 11.25
C HIS A 258 6.01 13.18 11.97
N ALA A 259 4.89 13.88 12.11
CA ALA A 259 4.86 15.12 12.86
C ALA A 259 5.32 14.84 14.32
N PRO A 260 6.18 15.71 14.89
CA PRO A 260 6.62 15.53 16.27
C PRO A 260 5.44 15.75 17.21
N TYR A 261 5.38 14.93 18.25
CA TYR A 261 4.38 15.07 19.31
C TYR A 261 4.29 16.52 19.82
N PRO A 262 3.09 17.08 20.08
CA PRO A 262 1.77 16.45 20.04
C PRO A 262 1.07 16.57 18.68
N HIS A 263 1.79 16.95 17.63
CA HIS A 263 1.21 17.08 16.30
C HIS A 263 1.14 15.70 15.64
N GLU A 264 -0.02 15.36 15.07
CA GLU A 264 -0.21 14.08 14.39
C GLU A 264 -0.38 14.32 12.89
N GLY A 265 0.15 13.39 12.09
CA GLY A 265 0.15 13.41 10.63
C GLY A 265 1.48 12.92 10.08
N SER A 266 1.44 12.16 8.99
CA SER A 266 2.62 11.74 8.25
C SER A 266 2.65 12.41 6.87
N THR A 267 3.85 12.69 6.40
CA THR A 267 4.11 13.01 4.99
C THR A 267 4.72 11.77 4.35
N SER A 268 4.27 11.42 3.14
CA SER A 268 4.85 10.29 2.40
C SER A 268 6.11 10.73 1.66
N GLY A 269 7.15 9.92 1.74
CA GLY A 269 8.42 10.15 1.06
C GLY A 269 8.50 9.43 -0.28
N THR A 270 9.42 9.83 -1.16
CA THR A 270 9.65 9.12 -2.43
C THR A 270 10.18 7.70 -2.22
N TRP A 271 10.70 7.37 -1.03
CA TRP A 271 11.04 5.98 -0.66
C TRP A 271 9.82 5.04 -0.66
N ASP A 272 8.62 5.55 -0.35
CA ASP A 272 7.39 4.74 -0.30
C ASP A 272 7.01 4.19 -1.69
N GLU A 273 7.55 4.78 -2.75
CA GLU A 273 7.40 4.31 -4.13
C GLU A 273 8.22 3.06 -4.42
N ILE A 274 9.43 2.95 -3.83
CA ILE A 274 10.25 1.72 -3.89
C ILE A 274 9.52 0.60 -3.14
N THR A 275 9.04 0.90 -1.94
CA THR A 275 8.24 -0.04 -1.14
C THR A 275 6.98 -0.47 -1.91
N SER A 276 6.26 0.47 -2.52
CA SER A 276 5.07 0.18 -3.34
C SER A 276 5.39 -0.65 -4.58
N GLY A 277 6.50 -0.38 -5.27
CA GLY A 277 6.96 -1.16 -6.41
C GLY A 277 7.30 -2.60 -6.04
N TYR A 278 7.95 -2.79 -4.89
CA TYR A 278 8.19 -4.12 -4.35
C TYR A 278 6.88 -4.81 -3.91
N VAL A 279 5.92 -4.09 -3.30
CA VAL A 279 4.63 -4.68 -2.86
C VAL A 279 3.77 -5.10 -4.04
N GLY A 280 3.76 -4.27 -5.10
CA GLY A 280 3.07 -4.57 -6.36
C GLY A 280 3.70 -5.68 -7.20
N GLY A 281 4.82 -6.28 -6.74
CA GLY A 281 5.52 -7.35 -7.46
C GLY A 281 6.26 -6.87 -8.71
N TRP A 282 6.63 -5.59 -8.76
CA TRP A 282 7.38 -4.96 -9.85
C TRP A 282 8.88 -4.88 -9.59
N LEU A 283 9.29 -5.06 -8.33
CA LEU A 283 10.65 -5.36 -7.92
C LEU A 283 10.66 -6.76 -7.29
N SER A 284 11.71 -7.53 -7.55
CA SER A 284 12.00 -8.76 -6.83
C SER A 284 12.62 -8.44 -5.47
N LYS A 285 12.63 -9.44 -4.57
CA LYS A 285 13.28 -9.32 -3.25
C LYS A 285 14.75 -8.95 -3.35
N ALA A 286 15.48 -9.56 -4.29
CA ALA A 286 16.90 -9.31 -4.49
C ALA A 286 17.16 -7.85 -4.91
N GLU A 287 16.39 -7.37 -5.90
CA GLU A 287 16.48 -5.99 -6.39
C GLU A 287 16.14 -4.97 -5.30
N PHE A 288 15.06 -5.21 -4.53
CA PHE A 288 14.69 -4.33 -3.42
C PHE A 288 15.77 -4.30 -2.33
N HIS A 289 16.33 -5.44 -1.94
CA HIS A 289 17.41 -5.49 -0.95
C HIS A 289 18.69 -4.80 -1.43
N GLU A 290 19.02 -4.90 -2.71
CA GLU A 290 20.16 -4.19 -3.29
C GLU A 290 19.98 -2.67 -3.19
N ILE A 291 18.80 -2.17 -3.57
CA ILE A 291 18.45 -0.75 -3.44
C ILE A 291 18.47 -0.32 -1.96
N LEU A 292 17.89 -1.13 -1.06
CA LEU A 292 17.86 -0.86 0.38
C LEU A 292 19.28 -0.76 0.98
N ALA A 293 20.18 -1.66 0.58
CA ALA A 293 21.57 -1.66 1.05
C ALA A 293 22.37 -0.44 0.59
N ALA A 294 22.07 0.06 -0.61
CA ALA A 294 22.69 1.26 -1.17
C ALA A 294 22.14 2.55 -0.54
N VAL A 295 20.82 2.67 -0.42
CA VAL A 295 20.14 3.91 0.01
C VAL A 295 20.16 4.08 1.53
N ARG A 296 20.05 2.98 2.28
CA ARG A 296 20.01 2.96 3.76
C ARG A 296 19.01 3.98 4.34
N PRO A 297 17.70 3.83 4.04
CA PRO A 297 16.68 4.69 4.61
C PRO A 297 16.76 4.70 6.15
N PRO A 298 16.52 5.86 6.80
CA PRO A 298 16.38 5.90 8.25
C PRO A 298 15.26 4.95 8.67
N ARG A 299 15.45 4.25 9.80
CA ARG A 299 14.42 3.37 10.35
C ARG A 299 13.16 4.20 10.55
N LEU A 300 12.05 3.78 9.94
CA LEU A 300 10.73 4.33 10.21
C LEU A 300 10.46 4.07 11.70
N GLY A 301 10.57 5.12 12.50
CA GLY A 301 10.37 5.10 13.94
C GLY A 301 8.91 5.26 14.30
#